data_AF-A0A2D8YEL2-F1
#
_entry.id   AF-A0A2D8YEL2-F1
#
_cell.length_a   1.000
_cell.length_b   1.000
_cell.length_c   1.000
_cell.angle_alpha   90.00
_cell.angle_beta   90.00
_cell.angle_gamma   90.00
#
_symmetry.space_group_name_H-M   'P 1'
#
loop_
_entity.id
_entity.type
_entity.pdbx_description
1 polymer ?
#
loop_
_entity_poly.entity_id
_entity_poly.type
_entity_poly.pdbx_seq_one_letter_code
_entity_poly.pdbx_strand_id
1 'polypeptide(L)' 'AVTPHAHGVYSLDDWRKAFAEMEERRVVGRVIIDPSL' A
#
# COMPACT_ATOMS: atom_id res chain seq x y z
N ALA A 1 -17.47 4.21 -12.92
CA ALA A 1 -16.96 3.91 -11.57
C ALA A 1 -15.58 4.53 -11.42
N VAL A 2 -15.28 5.22 -10.31
CA VAL A 2 -13.93 5.74 -10.03
C VAL A 2 -13.14 4.61 -9.39
N THR A 3 -12.05 4.17 -10.02
CA THR A 3 -11.12 3.22 -9.41
C THR A 3 -9.98 4.01 -8.78
N PRO A 4 -9.83 3.99 -7.45
CA PRO A 4 -8.72 4.67 -6.79
C PRO A 4 -7.38 4.12 -7.29
N HIS A 5 -6.44 5.02 -7.59
CA HIS A 5 -5.08 4.65 -7.95
C HIS A 5 -4.43 3.88 -6.80
N ALA A 6 -3.90 2.70 -7.10
CA ALA A 6 -3.09 1.94 -6.16
C ALA A 6 -1.65 2.42 -6.26
N HIS A 7 -1.15 3.01 -5.17
CA HIS A 7 0.24 3.44 -5.03
C HIS A 7 1.20 2.25 -5.08
N GLY A 8 0.83 1.17 -4.39
CA GLY A 8 1.63 -0.04 -4.30
C GLY A 8 0.84 -1.20 -3.73
N VAL A 9 1.34 -2.40 -4.01
CA VAL A 9 0.86 -3.67 -3.46
C VAL A 9 2.03 -4.32 -2.73
N TYR A 10 1.81 -4.73 -1.48
CA TYR A 10 2.82 -5.31 -0.60
C TYR A 10 2.35 -6.69 -0.16
N SER A 11 3.29 -7.62 0.05
CA SER A 11 2.97 -8.91 0.68
C SER A 11 2.55 -8.69 2.14
N LEU A 12 2.02 -9.74 2.77
CA LEU A 12 1.74 -9.70 4.20
C LEU A 12 3.01 -9.46 5.02
N ASP A 13 4.16 -10.00 4.62
CA ASP A 13 5.44 -9.82 5.34
C ASP A 13 5.95 -8.37 5.27
N ASP A 14 5.67 -7.68 4.17
CA ASP A 14 6.10 -6.30 3.93
C ASP A 14 5.13 -5.25 4.51
N TRP A 15 4.13 -5.66 5.31
CA TRP A 15 3.12 -4.74 5.85
C TRP A 15 3.72 -3.54 6.61
N ARG A 16 4.83 -3.74 7.32
CA ARG A 16 5.49 -2.65 8.06
C ARG A 16 6.03 -1.57 7.14
N LYS A 17 6.53 -1.94 5.96
CA LYS A 17 7.03 -0.99 4.96
C LYS A 17 5.89 -0.13 4.42
N ALA A 18 4.75 -0.76 4.09
CA ALA A 18 3.55 -0.05 3.66
C ALA A 18 3.11 1.01 4.70
N PHE A 19 3.14 0.65 5.99
CA PHE A 19 2.77 1.57 7.07
C PHE A 19 3.78 2.71 7.24
N ALA A 20 5.08 2.43 7.17
CA ALA A 20 6.10 3.49 7.23
C ALA A 20 5.95 4.50 6.08
N GLU A 21 5.65 4.04 4.86
CA GLU A 21 5.42 4.93 3.72
C GLU A 21 4.16 5.80 3.88
N MET A 22 3.12 5.29 4.55
CA MET A 22 1.95 6.10 4.90
C MET A 22 2.28 7.15 5.97
N GLU A 23 2.98 6.76 7.03
CA GLU A 23 3.40 7.65 8.12
C GLU A 23 4.25 8.81 7.60
N GLU A 24 5.19 8.50 6.71
CA GLU A 24 6.07 9.46 6.05
C GLU A 24 5.40 10.24 4.91
N ARG A 25 4.08 10.05 4.69
CA ARG A 25 3.27 10.71 3.65
C ARG A 25 3.81 10.53 2.23
N ARG A 26 4.46 9.39 1.94
CA ARG A 26 4.94 9.03 0.60
C ARG A 26 3.86 8.43 -0.29
N VAL A 27 2.79 7.91 0.31
CA VAL A 27 1.69 7.26 -0.40
C VAL A 27 0.79 8.28 -1.11
N VAL A 28 0.53 8.05 -2.39
CA VAL A 28 -0.47 8.78 -3.19
C VAL A 28 -1.61 7.83 -3.57
N GLY A 29 -2.76 8.00 -2.95
CA GLY A 29 -3.93 7.14 -3.17
C GLY A 29 -4.03 6.03 -2.12
N ARG A 30 -4.16 4.77 -2.56
CA ARG A 30 -4.30 3.61 -1.66
C ARG A 30 -3.11 2.66 -1.75
N VAL A 31 -2.81 1.97 -0.66
CA VAL A 31 -1.94 0.80 -0.63
C VAL A 31 -2.80 -0.44 -0.47
N ILE A 32 -2.38 -1.55 -1.08
CA ILE A 32 -3.02 -2.86 -0.94
C ILE A 32 -2.01 -3.78 -0.26
N ILE A 33 -2.46 -4.50 0.77
CA ILE A 33 -1.71 -5.65 1.31
C ILE A 33 -2.36 -6.88 0.71
N ASP A 34 -1.57 -7.64 -0.04
CA ASP A 34 -2.00 -8.86 -0.72
C ASP A 34 -1.30 -10.08 -0.07
N PRO A 35 -2.04 -10.88 0.72
CA PRO A 35 -1.49 -12.07 1.37
C PRO A 35 -1.12 -13.22 0.41
N SER A 36 -1.44 -13.09 -0.89
CA SER A 36 -1.10 -14.10 -1.90
C SER A 36 0.25 -13.87 -2.59
N LEU A 37 0.91 -12.73 -2.31
CA LEU A 37 2.26 -12.39 -2.78
C LEU A 37 3.36 -12.96 -1.90
#